data_AF-A0A379TZU7-F1
#
_entry.id   AF-A0A379TZU7-F1
#
_cell.length_a   1.000
_cell.length_b   1.000
_cell.length_c   1.000
_cell.angle_alpha   90.00
_cell.angle_beta   90.00
_cell.angle_gamma   90.00
#
_symmetry.space_group_name_H-M   'P 1'
#
loop_
_entity.id
_entity.type
_entity.pdbx_description
1 polymer ?
#
loop_
_entity_poly.entity_id
_entity_poly.type
_entity_poly.pdbx_seq_one_letter_code
_entity_poly.pdbx_strand_id
1 'polypeptide(L)'
;MFKRCFSPLTLVNQLALIVMLSTAIGVAGMAVSGWLVQGVQGSAHAINKAGSLRMQSYRLLAAVPLDAKDQKLLDEMEQTAFSPELTRAAERDGQQEQLKALQDYWHNELSPGLQHAQNAYVVADDVTRFVAGLDRLVTSFDHTTELRIERVVLVHRVMAIFYGAIAGIYDYLATCSPFAAVETVVIDGARRQSARFYPTCQYQWTQ
;
A
#
# COMPACT_ATOMS: atom_id res chain seq x y z
N MET A 1 -7.09 -27.10 -36.16
CA MET A 1 -8.43 -26.56 -36.47
C MET A 1 -9.11 -26.11 -35.19
N PHE A 2 -8.82 -24.91 -34.68
CA PHE A 2 -9.59 -24.34 -33.57
C PHE A 2 -10.86 -23.73 -34.15
N LYS A 3 -11.96 -24.48 -34.02
CA LYS A 3 -13.30 -24.03 -34.41
C LYS A 3 -13.62 -22.75 -33.64
N ARG A 4 -13.84 -21.67 -34.40
CA ARG A 4 -14.69 -20.55 -34.02
C ARG A 4 -15.99 -21.10 -33.42
N CYS A 5 -16.42 -20.53 -32.30
CA CYS A 5 -17.83 -20.29 -31.91
C CYS A 5 -17.95 -20.25 -30.40
N PHE A 6 -17.79 -19.08 -29.76
CA PHE A 6 -18.53 -18.73 -28.55
C PHE A 6 -18.60 -17.20 -28.38
N SER A 7 -19.72 -16.60 -28.80
CA SER A 7 -20.54 -15.71 -27.94
C SER A 7 -21.75 -15.14 -28.70
N PRO A 8 -22.96 -15.17 -28.12
CA PRO A 8 -24.19 -14.59 -28.68
C PRO A 8 -24.30 -13.05 -28.47
N LEU A 9 -23.18 -12.36 -28.26
CA LEU A 9 -23.13 -10.92 -27.97
C LEU A 9 -22.45 -10.19 -29.14
N THR A 10 -22.96 -9.01 -29.51
CA THR A 10 -22.33 -8.17 -30.52
C THR A 10 -20.91 -7.77 -30.08
N LEU A 11 -20.00 -7.56 -31.02
CA LEU A 11 -18.61 -7.14 -30.74
C LEU A 11 -18.56 -5.88 -29.87
N VAL A 12 -19.52 -4.97 -30.06
CA VAL A 12 -19.70 -3.76 -29.25
C VAL A 12 -20.06 -4.10 -27.79
N ASN A 13 -20.99 -5.04 -27.56
CA ASN A 13 -21.34 -5.47 -26.19
C ASN A 13 -20.16 -6.16 -25.50
N GLN A 14 -19.37 -6.93 -26.23
CA GLN A 14 -18.16 -7.56 -25.68
C GLN A 14 -17.12 -6.51 -25.26
N LEU A 15 -16.89 -5.50 -26.12
CA LEU A 15 -15.98 -4.40 -25.83
C LEU A 15 -16.44 -3.60 -24.60
N ALA A 16 -17.73 -3.27 -24.56
CA ALA A 16 -18.34 -2.54 -23.45
C ALA A 16 -18.22 -3.30 -22.13
N LEU A 17 -18.46 -4.62 -22.14
CA LEU A 17 -18.32 -5.47 -20.96
C LEU A 17 -16.87 -5.56 -20.48
N ILE A 18 -15.90 -5.72 -21.38
CA ILE A 18 -14.48 -5.78 -21.02
C ILE A 18 -14.04 -4.46 -20.40
N VAL A 19 -14.39 -3.32 -21.00
CA VAL A 19 -14.04 -1.99 -20.47
C VAL A 19 -14.71 -1.77 -19.11
N MET A 20 -15.99 -2.10 -18.97
CA MET A 20 -16.72 -1.95 -17.71
C MET A 20 -16.11 -2.82 -16.60
N LEU A 21 -15.81 -4.08 -16.88
CA LEU A 21 -15.14 -4.99 -15.93
C LEU A 21 -13.75 -4.47 -15.55
N SER A 22 -12.96 -4.04 -16.53
CA SER A 22 -11.62 -3.49 -16.27
C SER A 22 -11.67 -2.23 -15.42
N THR A 23 -12.68 -1.38 -15.60
CA THR A 23 -12.88 -0.17 -14.80
C THR A 23 -13.31 -0.53 -13.38
N ALA A 24 -14.25 -1.47 -13.23
CA ALA A 24 -14.71 -1.93 -11.92
C ALA A 24 -13.57 -2.55 -11.09
N ILE A 25 -12.72 -3.36 -11.73
CA ILE A 25 -11.51 -3.93 -11.13
C ILE A 25 -10.58 -2.81 -10.66
N GLY A 26 -10.35 -1.79 -11.48
CA GLY A 26 -9.47 -0.66 -11.16
C GLY A 26 -9.92 0.13 -9.96
N VAL A 27 -11.21 0.49 -9.94
CA VAL A 27 -11.81 1.22 -8.81
C VAL A 27 -11.75 0.39 -7.53
N ALA A 28 -12.07 -0.91 -7.60
CA ALA A 28 -11.96 -1.80 -6.45
C ALA A 28 -10.52 -1.90 -5.92
N GLY A 29 -9.54 -2.01 -6.82
CA GLY A 29 -8.12 -2.01 -6.49
C GLY A 29 -7.67 -0.73 -5.78
N MET A 30 -8.07 0.42 -6.32
CA MET A 30 -7.78 1.72 -5.71
C MET A 30 -8.45 1.88 -4.33
N ALA A 31 -9.69 1.39 -4.17
CA ALA A 31 -10.39 1.43 -2.89
C ALA A 31 -9.70 0.58 -1.81
N VAL A 32 -9.32 -0.66 -2.15
CA VAL A 32 -8.56 -1.55 -1.24
C VAL A 32 -7.22 -0.93 -0.85
N SER A 33 -6.54 -0.30 -1.81
CA SER A 33 -5.26 0.36 -1.59
C SER A 33 -5.40 1.58 -0.69
N GLY A 34 -6.41 2.41 -0.92
CA GLY A 34 -6.72 3.56 -0.06
C GLY A 34 -7.00 3.13 1.38
N TRP A 35 -7.76 2.06 1.57
CA TRP A 35 -8.04 1.51 2.89
C TRP A 35 -6.76 1.00 3.59
N LEU A 36 -5.88 0.28 2.89
CA LEU A 36 -4.62 -0.21 3.49
C LEU A 36 -3.62 0.94 3.79
N VAL A 37 -3.52 1.93 2.91
CA VAL A 37 -2.59 3.07 3.06
C VAL A 37 -2.96 3.95 4.25
N GLN A 38 -4.26 4.19 4.50
CA GLN A 38 -4.72 4.91 5.69
C GLN A 38 -4.27 4.21 6.98
N GLY A 39 -4.27 2.86 6.98
CA GLY A 39 -3.74 2.07 8.09
C GLY A 39 -2.24 2.28 8.34
N VAL A 40 -1.44 2.38 7.26
CA VAL A 40 0.02 2.59 7.33
C VAL A 40 0.37 3.97 7.91
N GLN A 41 -0.36 5.03 7.53
CA GLN A 41 -0.13 6.37 8.09
C GLN A 41 -0.37 6.42 9.60
N GLY A 42 -1.41 5.73 10.08
CA GLY A 42 -1.69 5.60 11.51
C GLY A 42 -0.58 4.88 12.27
N SER A 43 0.04 3.87 11.66
CA SER A 43 1.18 3.16 12.25
C SER A 43 2.45 4.02 12.29
N ALA A 44 2.75 4.79 11.25
CA ALA A 44 3.91 5.69 11.24
C ALA A 44 3.86 6.73 12.38
N HIS A 45 2.68 7.29 12.66
CA HIS A 45 2.52 8.24 13.75
C HIS A 45 2.71 7.57 15.13
N ALA A 46 2.23 6.34 15.29
CA ALA A 46 2.41 5.57 16.52
C ALA A 46 3.87 5.13 16.74
N ILE A 47 4.57 4.72 15.68
CA ILE A 47 6.02 4.44 15.71
C ILE A 47 6.78 5.69 16.16
N ASN A 48 6.42 6.87 15.66
CA ASN A 48 7.07 8.12 16.08
C ASN A 48 6.77 8.47 17.55
N LYS A 49 5.54 8.24 18.04
CA LYS A 49 5.18 8.44 19.46
C LYS A 49 5.93 7.47 20.37
N ALA A 50 5.98 6.19 20.03
CA ALA A 50 6.77 5.20 20.76
C ALA A 50 8.28 5.52 20.69
N GLY A 51 8.74 6.02 19.54
CA GLY A 51 10.10 6.50 19.35
C GLY A 51 10.45 7.68 20.27
N SER A 52 9.55 8.65 20.41
CA SER A 52 9.78 9.81 21.28
C SER A 52 9.80 9.43 22.76
N LEU A 53 9.08 8.38 23.18
CA LEU A 53 9.14 7.87 24.57
C LEU A 53 10.55 7.42 24.94
N ARG A 54 11.32 6.82 24.03
CA ARG A 54 12.71 6.42 24.29
C ARG A 54 13.59 7.63 24.60
N MET A 55 13.45 8.68 23.79
CA MET A 55 14.18 9.93 23.99
C MET A 55 13.75 10.62 25.29
N GLN A 56 12.44 10.68 25.57
CA GLN A 56 11.90 11.25 26.80
C GLN A 56 12.39 10.51 28.05
N SER A 57 12.52 9.18 27.99
CA SER A 57 13.04 8.35 29.09
C SER A 57 14.47 8.74 29.46
N TYR A 58 15.36 8.87 28.47
CA TYR A 58 16.74 9.33 28.72
C TYR A 58 16.82 10.80 29.12
N ARG A 59 15.94 11.65 28.60
CA ARG A 59 15.86 13.06 28.99
C ARG A 59 15.50 13.20 30.47
N LEU A 60 14.56 12.40 30.97
CA LEU A 60 14.23 12.33 32.40
C LEU A 60 15.40 11.80 33.22
N LEU A 61 16.06 10.74 32.77
CA LEU A 61 17.25 10.19 33.45
C LEU A 61 18.36 11.24 33.60
N ALA A 62 18.60 12.03 32.56
CA ALA A 62 19.61 13.10 32.57
C ALA A 62 19.23 14.31 33.44
N ALA A 63 17.94 14.45 33.77
CA ALA A 63 17.44 15.52 34.64
C ALA A 63 17.43 15.13 36.14
N VAL A 64 17.73 13.87 36.49
CA VAL A 64 17.80 13.42 37.88
C VAL A 64 18.95 14.12 38.63
N PRO A 65 18.73 14.67 39.84
CA PRO A 65 17.48 14.67 40.61
C PRO A 65 16.45 15.67 40.06
N LEU A 66 15.21 15.19 39.85
CA LEU A 66 14.13 16.00 39.29
C LEU A 66 13.70 17.10 40.28
N ASP A 67 13.41 18.28 39.76
CA ASP A 67 12.78 19.36 40.53
C ASP A 67 11.41 19.77 39.96
N ALA A 68 10.75 20.74 40.59
CA ALA A 68 9.40 21.17 40.20
C ALA A 68 9.29 21.64 38.73
N LYS A 69 10.38 22.12 38.12
CA LYS A 69 10.40 22.54 36.70
C LYS A 69 10.34 21.33 35.75
N ASP A 70 10.78 20.16 36.22
CA ASP A 70 10.86 18.94 35.42
C ASP A 70 9.56 18.14 35.44
N GLN A 71 8.58 18.55 36.25
CA GLN A 71 7.22 17.99 36.25
C GLN A 71 6.62 17.98 34.84
N LYS A 72 6.89 19.02 34.04
CA LYS A 72 6.44 19.09 32.65
C LYS A 72 6.98 17.92 31.80
N LEU A 73 8.19 17.45 32.07
CA LEU A 73 8.79 16.32 31.33
C LEU A 73 8.06 15.01 31.64
N LEU A 74 7.63 14.82 32.90
CA LEU A 74 6.82 13.68 33.31
C LEU A 74 5.43 13.74 32.68
N ASP A 75 4.80 14.92 32.68
CA ASP A 75 3.48 15.13 32.08
C ASP A 75 3.49 14.90 30.56
N GLU A 76 4.54 15.38 29.86
CA GLU A 76 4.74 15.14 28.42
C GLU A 76 4.90 13.64 28.12
N MET A 77 5.60 12.91 28.99
CA MET A 77 5.82 11.48 28.86
C MET A 77 4.54 10.68 29.12
N GLU A 78 3.78 11.04 30.17
CA GLU A 78 2.45 10.51 30.45
C GLU A 78 1.51 10.72 29.25
N GLN A 79 1.42 11.95 28.75
CA GLN A 79 0.57 12.27 27.61
C GLN A 79 0.95 11.46 26.36
N THR A 80 2.24 11.20 26.16
CA THR A 80 2.72 10.40 25.03
C THR A 80 2.39 8.91 25.22
N ALA A 81 2.65 8.35 26.40
CA ALA A 81 2.46 6.93 26.73
C ALA A 81 0.99 6.50 26.71
N PHE A 82 0.08 7.43 27.07
CA PHE A 82 -1.36 7.21 27.07
C PHE A 82 -2.08 7.89 25.89
N SER A 83 -1.33 8.23 24.83
CA SER A 83 -1.91 8.88 23.65
C SER A 83 -2.90 7.96 22.93
N PRO A 84 -4.06 8.49 22.48
CA PRO A 84 -5.03 7.71 21.72
C PRO A 84 -4.46 7.10 20.44
N GLU A 85 -3.46 7.71 19.84
CA GLU A 85 -2.76 7.21 18.66
C GLU A 85 -2.02 5.90 18.96
N LEU A 86 -1.32 5.84 20.09
CA LEU A 86 -0.55 4.67 20.52
C LEU A 86 -1.49 3.52 20.92
N THR A 87 -2.57 3.83 21.65
CA THR A 87 -3.61 2.86 22.00
C THR A 87 -4.26 2.26 20.76
N ARG A 88 -4.69 3.10 19.81
CA ARG A 88 -5.29 2.62 18.55
C ARG A 88 -4.32 1.79 17.71
N ALA A 89 -3.01 2.09 17.75
CA ALA A 89 -2.01 1.28 17.06
C ALA A 89 -1.81 -0.09 17.73
N ALA A 90 -1.73 -0.12 19.07
CA ALA A 90 -1.66 -1.37 19.83
C ALA A 90 -2.90 -2.25 19.60
N GLU A 91 -4.09 -1.68 19.52
CA GLU A 91 -5.32 -2.40 19.15
C GLU A 91 -5.24 -3.00 17.74
N ARG A 92 -4.83 -2.20 16.75
CA ARG A 92 -4.74 -2.65 15.35
C ARG A 92 -3.71 -3.75 15.14
N ASP A 93 -2.60 -3.69 15.89
CA ASP A 93 -1.44 -4.54 15.66
C ASP A 93 -1.33 -5.66 16.73
N GLY A 94 -2.34 -5.81 17.60
CA GLY A 94 -2.42 -6.87 18.60
C GLY A 94 -1.44 -6.75 19.76
N GLN A 95 -0.98 -5.52 20.07
CA GLN A 95 0.06 -5.23 21.07
C GLN A 95 -0.50 -4.58 22.34
N GLN A 96 -1.80 -4.72 22.61
CA GLN A 96 -2.46 -4.11 23.77
C GLN A 96 -1.83 -4.54 25.09
N GLU A 97 -1.48 -5.83 25.23
CA GLU A 97 -0.84 -6.36 26.44
C GLU A 97 0.53 -5.73 26.68
N GLN A 98 1.33 -5.56 25.61
CA GLN A 98 2.67 -5.00 25.70
C GLN A 98 2.64 -3.50 26.01
N LEU A 99 1.75 -2.76 25.36
CA LEU A 99 1.53 -1.35 25.66
C LEU A 99 1.05 -1.18 27.10
N LYS A 100 0.10 -2.01 27.55
CA LYS A 100 -0.40 -1.97 28.92
C LYS A 100 0.71 -2.26 29.94
N ALA A 101 1.55 -3.29 29.69
CA ALA A 101 2.68 -3.59 30.57
C ALA A 101 3.68 -2.42 30.68
N LEU A 102 3.91 -1.70 29.57
CA LEU A 102 4.72 -0.48 29.58
C LEU A 102 4.07 0.65 30.37
N GLN A 103 2.77 0.89 30.16
CA GLN A 103 2.00 1.90 30.89
C GLN A 103 1.98 1.60 32.40
N ASP A 104 1.76 0.34 32.77
CA ASP A 104 1.75 -0.12 34.15
C ASP A 104 3.14 0.04 34.78
N TYR A 105 4.22 -0.34 34.08
CA TYR A 105 5.60 -0.15 34.57
C TYR A 105 5.95 1.33 34.74
N TRP A 106 5.54 2.18 33.79
CA TRP A 106 5.74 3.62 33.87
C TRP A 106 5.08 4.20 35.13
N HIS A 107 3.81 3.87 35.37
CA HIS A 107 3.02 4.47 36.45
C HIS A 107 3.40 3.91 37.83
N ASN A 108 3.70 2.61 37.92
CA ASN A 108 3.91 1.93 39.20
C ASN A 108 5.38 1.86 39.63
N GLU A 109 6.33 1.93 38.70
CA GLU A 109 7.76 1.75 38.99
C GLU A 109 8.60 2.95 38.51
N LEU A 110 8.63 3.23 37.20
CA LEU A 110 9.61 4.15 36.64
C LEU A 110 9.38 5.61 37.04
N SER A 111 8.15 6.13 36.92
CA SER A 111 7.84 7.52 37.25
C SER A 111 8.06 7.83 38.74
N PRO A 112 7.54 7.02 39.69
CA PRO A 112 7.88 7.18 41.10
C PRO A 112 9.38 7.05 41.37
N GLY A 113 10.07 6.09 40.73
CA GLY A 113 11.52 5.92 40.87
C GLY A 113 12.31 7.16 40.47
N LEU A 114 11.99 7.74 39.31
CA LEU A 114 12.62 8.96 38.80
C LEU A 114 12.38 10.17 39.72
N GLN A 115 11.17 10.31 40.29
CA GLN A 115 10.83 11.40 41.21
C GLN A 115 11.58 11.33 42.55
N HIS A 116 11.83 10.12 43.06
CA HIS A 116 12.50 9.93 44.36
C HIS A 116 14.02 9.78 44.24
N ALA A 117 14.55 9.59 43.02
CA ALA A 117 15.96 9.36 42.80
C ALA A 117 16.80 10.63 43.07
N GLN A 118 17.79 10.47 43.93
CA GLN A 118 18.80 11.52 44.19
C GLN A 118 19.99 11.44 43.21
N ASN A 119 20.11 10.33 42.49
CA ASN A 119 21.20 10.08 41.55
C ASN A 119 20.69 9.21 40.39
N ALA A 120 21.00 9.62 39.16
CA ALA A 120 20.63 8.90 37.94
C ALA A 120 21.08 7.43 37.95
N TYR A 121 22.20 7.10 38.59
CA TYR A 121 22.71 5.72 38.68
C TYR A 121 21.68 4.74 39.28
N VAL A 122 20.87 5.19 40.24
CA VAL A 122 19.90 4.33 40.96
C VAL A 122 18.75 3.89 40.06
N VAL A 123 18.40 4.68 39.06
CA VAL A 123 17.26 4.47 38.15
C VAL A 123 17.67 4.17 36.71
N ALA A 124 18.97 4.11 36.44
CA ALA A 124 19.50 3.89 35.10
C ALA A 124 19.10 2.52 34.53
N ASP A 125 19.06 1.48 35.37
CA ASP A 125 18.64 0.13 34.96
C ASP A 125 17.13 0.10 34.64
N ASP A 126 16.30 0.74 35.45
CA ASP A 126 14.86 0.85 35.23
C ASP A 126 14.53 1.59 33.92
N VAL A 127 15.25 2.70 33.64
CA VAL A 127 15.14 3.41 32.36
C VAL A 127 15.55 2.52 31.20
N THR A 128 16.65 1.78 31.33
CA THR A 128 17.14 0.87 30.29
C THR A 128 16.13 -0.24 30.01
N ARG A 129 15.55 -0.83 31.07
CA ARG A 129 14.52 -1.86 30.97
C ARG A 129 13.26 -1.34 30.30
N PHE A 130 12.81 -0.14 30.66
CA PHE A 130 11.66 0.49 30.03
C PHE A 130 11.90 0.78 28.54
N VAL A 131 13.05 1.35 28.19
CA VAL A 131 13.44 1.61 26.79
C VAL A 131 13.51 0.32 25.98
N ALA A 132 14.04 -0.77 26.54
CA ALA A 132 14.04 -2.07 25.87
C ALA A 132 12.61 -2.60 25.62
N GLY A 133 11.67 -2.31 26.52
CA GLY A 133 10.25 -2.60 26.30
C GLY A 133 9.65 -1.75 25.18
N LEU A 134 9.97 -0.46 25.13
CA LEU A 134 9.58 0.43 24.02
C LEU A 134 10.14 -0.05 22.68
N ASP A 135 11.39 -0.51 22.64
CA ASP A 135 12.02 -1.04 21.41
C ASP A 135 11.28 -2.27 20.89
N ARG A 136 10.84 -3.17 21.77
CA ARG A 136 10.02 -4.33 21.39
C ARG A 136 8.67 -3.90 20.83
N LEU A 137 8.01 -2.95 21.49
CA LEU A 137 6.74 -2.39 21.01
C LEU A 137 6.90 -1.75 19.62
N VAL A 138 7.93 -0.92 19.42
CA VAL A 138 8.24 -0.29 18.12
C VAL A 138 8.51 -1.36 17.05
N THR A 139 9.30 -2.37 17.36
CA THR A 139 9.61 -3.47 16.43
C THR A 139 8.35 -4.20 16.01
N SER A 140 7.41 -4.44 16.93
CA SER A 140 6.14 -5.10 16.62
C SER A 140 5.22 -4.27 15.71
N PHE A 141 5.20 -2.94 15.88
CA PHE A 141 4.48 -2.03 14.98
C PHE A 141 5.11 -1.98 13.60
N ASP A 142 6.45 -1.95 13.53
CA ASP A 142 7.17 -1.87 12.27
C ASP A 142 6.95 -3.13 11.42
N HIS A 143 7.12 -4.31 12.03
CA HIS A 143 6.90 -5.59 11.34
C HIS A 143 5.47 -5.76 10.82
N THR A 144 4.46 -5.37 11.62
CA THR A 144 3.05 -5.43 11.20
C THR A 144 2.77 -4.45 10.06
N THR A 145 3.42 -3.29 10.06
CA THR A 145 3.30 -2.29 9.00
C THR A 145 3.95 -2.77 7.71
N GLU A 146 5.12 -3.38 7.78
CA GLU A 146 5.84 -3.96 6.65
C GLU A 146 4.99 -5.05 5.95
N LEU A 147 4.42 -5.99 6.71
CA LEU A 147 3.54 -7.03 6.17
C LEU A 147 2.30 -6.46 5.46
N ARG A 148 1.76 -5.33 5.95
CA ARG A 148 0.64 -4.65 5.28
C ARG A 148 1.10 -4.04 3.95
N ILE A 149 2.24 -3.37 3.92
CA ILE A 149 2.81 -2.80 2.70
C ILE A 149 3.08 -3.90 1.66
N GLU A 150 3.68 -5.03 2.08
CA GLU A 150 3.91 -6.17 1.19
C GLU A 150 2.62 -6.70 0.58
N ARG A 151 1.54 -6.80 1.36
CA ARG A 151 0.21 -7.20 0.85
C ARG A 151 -0.34 -6.22 -0.18
N VAL A 152 -0.20 -4.90 0.02
CA VAL A 152 -0.60 -3.90 -0.99
C VAL A 152 0.15 -4.14 -2.29
N VAL A 153 1.46 -4.32 -2.21
CA VAL A 153 2.33 -4.52 -3.37
C VAL A 153 1.95 -5.80 -4.11
N LEU A 154 1.67 -6.88 -3.38
CA LEU A 154 1.21 -8.14 -3.96
C LEU A 154 -0.13 -7.98 -4.68
N VAL A 155 -1.12 -7.32 -4.06
CA VAL A 155 -2.43 -7.07 -4.69
C VAL A 155 -2.27 -6.27 -5.99
N HIS A 156 -1.44 -5.24 -6.00
CA HIS A 156 -1.17 -4.47 -7.22
C HIS A 156 -0.45 -5.28 -8.30
N ARG A 157 0.53 -6.12 -7.93
CA ARG A 157 1.21 -7.01 -8.87
C ARG A 157 0.24 -7.98 -9.54
N VAL A 158 -0.66 -8.57 -8.75
CA VAL A 158 -1.71 -9.47 -9.26
C VAL A 158 -2.67 -8.72 -10.18
N MET A 159 -3.13 -7.52 -9.80
CA MET A 159 -3.96 -6.70 -10.68
C MET A 159 -3.27 -6.34 -11.99
N ALA A 160 -1.99 -5.98 -11.96
CA ALA A 160 -1.23 -5.65 -13.17
C ALA A 160 -1.17 -6.84 -14.13
N ILE A 161 -1.00 -8.07 -13.61
CA ILE A 161 -1.05 -9.30 -14.41
C ILE A 161 -2.44 -9.47 -15.03
N PHE A 162 -3.52 -9.30 -14.26
CA PHE A 162 -4.89 -9.38 -14.78
C PHE A 162 -5.16 -8.33 -15.86
N TYR A 163 -4.74 -7.09 -15.65
CA TYR A 163 -4.86 -6.03 -16.65
C TYR A 163 -4.09 -6.35 -17.93
N GLY A 164 -2.86 -6.84 -17.80
CA GLY A 164 -2.06 -7.27 -18.95
C GLY A 164 -2.73 -8.42 -19.72
N ALA A 165 -3.30 -9.40 -19.02
CA ALA A 165 -4.04 -10.49 -19.64
C ALA A 165 -5.30 -10.00 -20.37
N ILE A 166 -6.09 -9.11 -19.76
CA ILE A 166 -7.28 -8.52 -20.38
C ILE A 166 -6.90 -7.71 -21.63
N ALA A 167 -5.84 -6.89 -21.54
CA ALA A 167 -5.34 -6.11 -22.67
C ALA A 167 -4.86 -7.01 -23.83
N GLY A 168 -4.15 -8.10 -23.52
CA GLY A 168 -3.72 -9.09 -24.52
C GLY A 168 -4.89 -9.83 -25.18
N ILE A 169 -5.91 -10.20 -24.40
CA ILE A 169 -7.15 -10.81 -24.93
C ILE A 169 -7.88 -9.81 -25.85
N TYR A 170 -7.97 -8.55 -25.44
CA TYR A 170 -8.56 -7.49 -26.25
C TYR A 170 -7.83 -7.35 -27.59
N ASP A 171 -6.51 -7.26 -27.59
CA ASP A 171 -5.70 -7.09 -28.80
C ASP A 171 -5.82 -8.31 -29.74
N TYR A 172 -5.83 -9.51 -29.16
CA TYR A 172 -6.07 -10.75 -29.90
C TYR A 172 -7.47 -10.78 -30.54
N LEU A 173 -8.51 -10.41 -29.80
CA LEU A 173 -9.89 -10.37 -30.30
C LEU A 173 -10.08 -9.30 -31.37
N ALA A 174 -9.48 -8.11 -31.20
CA ALA A 174 -9.50 -7.05 -32.20
C ALA A 174 -8.83 -7.50 -33.50
N THR A 175 -7.64 -8.12 -33.40
CA THR A 175 -6.86 -8.63 -34.54
C THR A 175 -7.56 -9.81 -35.25
N CYS A 176 -8.19 -10.72 -34.50
CA CYS A 176 -8.93 -11.87 -35.05
C CYS A 176 -10.36 -11.54 -35.49
N SER A 177 -10.85 -10.32 -35.26
CA SER A 177 -12.20 -9.93 -35.65
C SER A 177 -12.36 -9.93 -37.18
N PRO A 178 -13.52 -10.33 -37.72
CA PRO A 178 -13.75 -10.40 -39.16
C PRO A 178 -13.67 -9.03 -39.85
N PHE A 179 -13.68 -7.92 -39.11
CA PHE A 179 -13.54 -6.56 -39.66
C PHE A 179 -12.19 -6.36 -40.35
N ALA A 180 -11.08 -6.81 -39.75
CA ALA A 180 -9.76 -6.73 -40.36
C ALA A 180 -9.66 -7.55 -41.65
N ALA A 181 -10.31 -8.72 -41.68
CA ALA A 181 -10.39 -9.59 -42.85
C ALA A 181 -11.30 -9.02 -43.96
N VAL A 182 -12.40 -8.36 -43.59
CA VAL A 182 -13.29 -7.69 -44.54
C VAL A 182 -12.59 -6.49 -45.17
N GLU A 183 -11.84 -5.70 -44.40
CA GLU A 183 -11.03 -4.60 -44.96
C GLU A 183 -10.00 -5.11 -45.97
N THR A 184 -9.31 -6.22 -45.69
CA THR A 184 -8.38 -6.82 -46.66
C THR A 184 -9.11 -7.30 -47.92
N VAL A 185 -10.25 -7.96 -47.78
CA VAL A 185 -11.04 -8.45 -48.92
C VAL A 185 -11.65 -7.31 -49.73
N VAL A 186 -12.12 -6.24 -49.08
CA VAL A 186 -12.66 -5.04 -49.75
C VAL A 186 -11.54 -4.28 -50.47
N ILE A 187 -10.38 -4.11 -49.85
CA ILE A 187 -9.21 -3.47 -50.47
C ILE A 187 -8.70 -4.31 -51.65
N ASP A 188 -8.56 -5.62 -51.49
CA ASP A 188 -8.11 -6.52 -52.56
C ASP A 188 -9.14 -6.63 -53.70
N GLY A 189 -10.43 -6.60 -53.36
CA GLY A 189 -11.55 -6.49 -54.30
C GLY A 189 -11.53 -5.17 -55.10
N ALA A 190 -11.32 -4.04 -54.43
CA ALA A 190 -11.19 -2.72 -55.07
C ALA A 190 -9.93 -2.64 -55.96
N ARG A 191 -8.83 -3.27 -55.55
CA ARG A 191 -7.58 -3.35 -56.33
C ARG A 191 -7.74 -4.23 -57.58
N ARG A 192 -8.51 -5.33 -57.50
CA ARG A 192 -8.85 -6.16 -58.68
C ARG A 192 -9.84 -5.49 -59.63
N GLN A 193 -10.79 -4.71 -59.14
CA GLN A 193 -11.71 -3.94 -59.99
C GLN A 193 -11.00 -2.81 -60.73
N SER A 194 -10.12 -2.07 -60.07
CA SER A 194 -9.30 -1.01 -60.70
C SER A 194 -8.33 -1.56 -61.75
N ALA A 195 -7.66 -2.69 -61.49
CA ALA A 195 -6.81 -3.37 -62.48
C ALA A 195 -7.59 -3.89 -63.71
N ARG A 196 -8.90 -4.12 -63.58
CA ARG A 196 -9.77 -4.54 -64.70
C ARG A 196 -10.24 -3.37 -65.57
N PHE A 197 -10.29 -2.16 -65.02
CA PHE A 197 -10.71 -0.94 -65.73
C PHE A 197 -9.56 -0.17 -66.39
N TYR A 198 -8.30 -0.38 -65.98
CA TYR A 198 -7.12 0.17 -66.64
C TYR A 198 -6.16 -0.95 -67.06
N PRO A 199 -6.44 -1.69 -68.14
CA PRO A 199 -5.41 -2.50 -68.77
C PRO A 199 -4.39 -1.54 -69.38
N THR A 200 -3.17 -1.51 -68.82
CA THR A 200 -1.93 -1.07 -69.45
C THR A 200 -2.07 -0.33 -70.79
N CYS A 201 -2.01 1.01 -70.76
CA CYS A 201 -1.51 1.75 -71.92
C CYS A 201 -0.01 1.43 -72.07
N GLN A 202 0.31 0.35 -72.78
CA GLN A 202 1.63 0.18 -73.36
C GLN A 202 1.79 1.23 -74.47
N TYR A 203 2.50 2.31 -74.16
CA TYR A 203 3.05 3.20 -75.17
C TYR A 203 4.05 2.41 -76.03
N GLN A 204 3.62 1.99 -77.22
CA GLN A 204 4.52 1.63 -78.31
C GLN A 204 5.06 2.93 -78.92
N TRP A 205 6.30 3.30 -78.59
CA TRP A 205 7.08 4.21 -79.43
C TRP A 205 7.81 3.36 -80.47
N THR A 206 7.28 3.34 -81.70
CA THR A 206 8.01 2.89 -82.88
C THR A 206 8.54 4.11 -83.62
N GLN A 207 9.88 4.17 -83.72
CA GLN A 207 10.74 4.83 -84.72
C GLN A 207 10.28 6.18 -85.28
#